data_AF-A0A9E3S243-F1
#
_entry.id   AF-A0A9E3S243-F1
#
_cell.length_a   1.000
_cell.length_b   1.000
_cell.length_c   1.000
_cell.angle_alpha   90.00
_cell.angle_beta   90.00
_cell.angle_gamma   90.00
#
_symmetry.space_group_name_H-M   'P 1'
#
loop_
_entity.id
_entity.type
_entity.pdbx_description
1 polymer ?
#
loop_
_entity_poly.entity_id
_entity_poly.type
_entity_poly.pdbx_seq_one_letter_code
_entity_poly.pdbx_strand_id
1 'polypeptide(L)'
;MFTINKHIVRVSVVLAVAAMAGCSNTPTYPPAPAQTGDYNWNYLVGPGDSVNVFVWRNPEVSGSFPVRPDGKMTMNLVEDLQASGKTPTQLARDIEKALGKYI
;
A
#
# COMPACT_ATOMS: atom_id res chain seq x y z
N MET A 1 -30.42 68.36 7.48
CA MET A 1 -30.92 67.28 8.37
C MET A 1 -31.61 66.26 7.48
N PHE A 2 -30.87 65.26 6.98
CA PHE A 2 -31.38 64.28 5.99
C PHE A 2 -31.95 63.06 6.71
N THR A 3 -33.28 62.94 6.72
CA THR A 3 -33.98 61.76 7.25
C THR A 3 -33.89 60.62 6.25
N ILE A 4 -32.84 59.81 6.37
CA ILE A 4 -32.70 58.56 5.60
C ILE A 4 -33.83 57.60 5.98
N ASN A 5 -34.56 57.11 4.98
CA ASN A 5 -35.77 56.32 5.18
C ASN A 5 -35.42 54.93 5.72
N LYS A 6 -35.88 54.61 6.94
CA LYS A 6 -35.53 53.39 7.70
C LYS A 6 -35.83 52.09 6.94
N HIS A 7 -36.75 52.12 5.98
CA HIS A 7 -37.06 50.99 5.09
C HIS A 7 -35.97 50.71 4.05
N ILE A 8 -35.33 51.76 3.51
CA ILE A 8 -34.24 51.63 2.54
C ILE A 8 -33.02 51.01 3.23
N VAL A 9 -32.68 51.47 4.45
CA VAL A 9 -31.58 50.91 5.24
C VAL A 9 -31.80 49.42 5.55
N ARG A 10 -33.04 49.03 5.87
CA ARG A 10 -33.39 47.62 6.14
C ARG A 10 -33.24 46.75 4.89
N VAL A 11 -33.66 47.22 3.72
CA VAL A 11 -33.53 46.48 2.46
C VAL A 11 -32.06 46.33 2.08
N SER A 12 -31.25 47.38 2.23
CA SER A 12 -29.80 47.32 1.96
C SER A 12 -29.07 46.33 2.86
N VAL A 13 -29.43 46.27 4.14
CA VAL A 13 -28.83 45.33 5.10
C VAL A 13 -29.22 43.89 4.79
N VAL A 14 -30.49 43.63 4.43
CA VAL A 14 -30.94 42.27 4.06
C VAL A 14 -30.26 41.78 2.78
N LEU A 15 -30.10 42.67 1.79
CA LEU A 15 -29.41 42.33 0.54
C LEU A 15 -27.91 42.05 0.76
N ALA A 16 -27.26 42.80 1.65
CA ALA A 16 -25.87 42.59 2.01
C ALA A 16 -25.64 41.25 2.74
N VAL A 17 -26.56 40.86 3.63
CA VAL A 17 -26.48 39.57 4.36
C VAL A 17 -26.73 38.40 3.39
N ALA A 18 -27.66 38.54 2.44
CA ALA A 18 -27.92 37.52 1.42
C ALA A 18 -26.71 37.29 0.48
N ALA A 19 -25.98 38.36 0.15
CA ALA A 19 -24.80 38.27 -0.71
C ALA A 19 -23.61 37.53 -0.05
N MET A 20 -23.51 37.51 1.28
CA MET A 20 -22.43 36.82 2.00
C MET A 20 -22.66 35.30 2.18
N ALA A 21 -23.88 34.81 1.97
CA ALA A 21 -24.21 33.38 2.10
C ALA A 21 -23.77 32.53 0.89
N GLY A 22 -23.33 33.16 -0.21
CA GLY A 22 -22.97 32.47 -1.46
C GLY A 22 -21.59 31.80 -1.49
N CYS A 23 -20.68 32.15 -0.57
CA CYS A 23 -19.27 31.72 -0.67
C CYS A 23 -18.91 30.46 0.13
N SER A 24 -19.83 29.86 0.92
CA SER A 24 -19.38 28.92 1.96
C SER A 24 -19.57 27.42 1.70
N ASN A 25 -20.21 26.95 0.62
CA ASN A 25 -20.61 25.53 0.58
C ASN A 25 -20.72 24.89 -0.82
N THR A 26 -19.70 25.02 -1.68
CA THR A 26 -19.57 24.09 -2.81
C THR A 26 -18.28 23.28 -2.68
N PRO A 27 -18.32 22.08 -2.09
CA PRO A 27 -17.18 21.17 -2.15
C PRO A 27 -17.01 20.76 -3.62
N THR A 28 -15.98 21.32 -4.26
CA THR A 28 -15.60 21.04 -5.65
C THR A 28 -14.94 19.68 -5.83
N TYR A 29 -14.70 18.96 -4.75
CA TYR A 29 -14.08 17.64 -4.75
C TYR A 29 -14.79 16.70 -3.77
N PRO A 30 -14.83 15.39 -4.06
CA PRO A 30 -15.32 14.41 -3.13
C PRO A 30 -14.50 14.47 -1.82
N PRO A 31 -15.14 14.25 -0.66
CA PRO A 31 -14.44 14.21 0.62
C PRO A 31 -13.34 13.14 0.59
N ALA A 32 -12.19 13.45 1.17
CA ALA A 32 -11.09 12.50 1.28
C ALA A 32 -11.57 11.23 2.03
N PRO A 33 -11.13 10.02 1.61
CA PRO A 33 -11.48 8.79 2.30
C PRO A 33 -11.07 8.86 3.77
N ALA A 34 -11.96 8.42 4.67
CA ALA A 34 -11.68 8.40 6.11
C ALA A 34 -10.54 7.41 6.50
N GLN A 35 -10.18 6.51 5.59
CA GLN A 35 -9.11 5.54 5.77
C GLN A 35 -8.26 5.46 4.50
N THR A 36 -6.95 5.59 4.67
CA THR A 36 -5.95 5.51 3.60
C THR A 36 -5.54 4.05 3.40
N GLY A 37 -6.32 3.28 2.65
CA GLY A 37 -5.95 1.96 2.12
C GLY A 37 -5.82 0.81 3.13
N ASP A 38 -6.03 -0.41 2.65
CA ASP A 38 -5.80 -1.63 3.42
C ASP A 38 -4.30 -1.81 3.72
N TYR A 39 -3.93 -1.88 4.99
CA TYR A 39 -2.54 -2.07 5.45
C TYR A 39 -2.02 -3.50 5.28
N ASN A 40 -2.79 -4.40 4.66
CA ASN A 40 -2.40 -5.79 4.46
C ASN A 40 -1.63 -5.98 3.15
N TRP A 41 -0.56 -5.20 2.97
CA TRP A 41 0.36 -5.41 1.86
C TRP A 41 1.38 -6.47 2.25
N ASN A 42 1.42 -7.57 1.49
CA ASN A 42 2.46 -8.57 1.63
C ASN A 42 3.46 -8.38 0.49
N TYR A 43 4.74 -8.34 0.84
CA TYR A 43 5.78 -8.36 -0.16
C TYR A 43 5.76 -9.68 -0.92
N LEU A 44 5.80 -9.58 -2.24
CA LEU A 44 5.93 -10.72 -3.14
C LEU A 44 7.35 -10.72 -3.69
N VAL A 45 8.01 -11.85 -3.56
CA VAL A 45 9.33 -12.07 -4.14
C VAL A 45 9.21 -11.95 -5.66
N GLY A 46 10.18 -11.31 -6.30
CA GLY A 46 10.25 -11.09 -7.73
C GLY A 46 11.64 -11.39 -8.31
N PRO A 47 11.76 -11.38 -9.66
CA PRO A 47 13.03 -11.58 -10.33
C PRO A 47 14.05 -10.50 -9.97
N GLY A 48 15.30 -10.89 -9.71
CA GLY A 48 16.38 -9.99 -9.31
C GLY A 48 16.52 -9.83 -7.79
N ASP A 49 15.57 -10.32 -6.99
CA ASP A 49 15.71 -10.35 -5.55
C ASP A 49 16.78 -11.36 -5.11
N SER A 50 17.43 -11.10 -3.98
CA SER A 50 18.33 -12.05 -3.32
C SER A 50 17.70 -12.51 -2.02
N VAL A 51 17.43 -13.80 -1.89
CA VAL A 51 16.81 -14.38 -0.69
C VAL A 51 17.86 -15.09 0.13
N ASN A 52 17.95 -14.71 1.40
CA ASN A 52 18.77 -15.41 2.37
C ASN A 52 17.98 -16.57 3.00
N VAL A 53 18.48 -17.78 2.85
CA VAL A 53 17.88 -19.00 3.42
C VAL A 53 18.79 -19.49 4.54
N PHE A 54 18.23 -19.62 5.73
CA PHE A 54 18.92 -20.12 6.91
C PHE A 54 18.25 -21.38 7.43
N VAL A 55 18.99 -22.49 7.44
CA VAL A 55 18.53 -23.79 7.92
C VAL A 55 19.35 -24.18 9.14
N TRP A 56 18.68 -24.34 10.28
CA TRP A 56 19.34 -24.63 11.55
C TRP A 56 20.07 -25.97 11.52
N ARG A 57 21.33 -25.99 11.98
CA ARG A 57 22.26 -27.14 11.95
C ARG A 57 22.62 -27.67 10.55
N ASN A 58 22.25 -26.96 9.49
CA ASN A 58 22.56 -27.34 8.11
C ASN A 58 23.13 -26.13 7.33
N PRO A 59 24.34 -25.64 7.69
CA PRO A 59 24.98 -24.52 7.00
C PRO A 59 25.31 -24.82 5.53
N GLU A 60 25.43 -26.09 5.15
CA GLU A 60 25.73 -26.54 3.79
C GLU A 60 24.60 -26.29 2.80
N VAL A 61 23.36 -26.12 3.28
CA VAL A 61 22.21 -25.70 2.46
C VAL A 61 21.77 -24.26 2.72
N SER A 62 22.38 -23.61 3.71
CA SER A 62 22.13 -22.22 4.03
C SER A 62 22.95 -21.31 3.13
N GLY A 63 22.39 -20.16 2.74
CA GLY A 63 23.09 -19.27 1.81
C GLY A 63 22.21 -18.15 1.29
N SER A 64 22.77 -17.36 0.38
CA SER A 64 22.05 -16.32 -0.35
C SER A 64 21.85 -16.77 -1.80
N PHE A 65 20.61 -16.87 -2.23
CA PHE A 65 20.24 -17.38 -3.54
C PHE A 65 19.46 -16.30 -4.32
N PRO A 66 19.94 -15.90 -5.51
CA PRO A 66 19.25 -14.92 -6.33
C PRO A 66 18.05 -15.55 -7.05
N VAL A 67 16.98 -14.77 -7.21
CA VAL A 67 15.83 -15.11 -8.03
C VAL A 67 16.15 -14.80 -9.49
N ARG A 68 16.13 -15.83 -10.32
CA ARG A 68 16.41 -15.73 -11.75
C ARG A 68 15.33 -14.93 -12.49
N PRO A 69 15.63 -14.43 -13.71
CA PRO A 69 14.66 -13.70 -14.55
C PRO A 69 13.37 -14.46 -14.87
N ASP A 70 13.39 -15.80 -14.84
CA ASP A 70 12.21 -16.64 -15.03
C ASP A 70 11.35 -16.80 -13.75
N GLY A 71 11.74 -16.14 -12.66
CA GLY A 71 11.03 -16.16 -11.38
C GLY A 71 11.31 -17.39 -10.53
N LYS A 72 12.28 -18.22 -10.92
CA LYS A 72 12.71 -19.38 -10.14
C LYS A 72 13.97 -19.08 -9.35
N MET A 73 14.18 -19.86 -8.30
CA MET A 73 15.38 -19.85 -7.46
C MET A 73 15.95 -21.26 -7.41
N THR A 74 17.26 -21.36 -7.43
CA THR A 74 17.99 -22.61 -7.26
C THR A 74 18.85 -22.52 -6.01
N MET A 75 18.83 -23.58 -5.19
CA MET A 75 19.58 -23.66 -3.95
C MET A 75 20.28 -25.02 -3.83
N ASN A 76 21.01 -25.23 -2.76
CA ASN A 76 21.71 -26.50 -2.55
C ASN A 76 20.69 -27.62 -2.29
N LEU A 77 20.87 -28.77 -2.93
CA LEU A 77 19.98 -29.95 -2.89
C LEU A 77 18.57 -29.77 -3.48
N VAL A 78 18.14 -28.54 -3.76
CA VAL A 78 16.84 -28.23 -4.37
C VAL A 78 17.08 -27.46 -5.65
N GLU A 79 16.68 -28.06 -6.77
CA GLU A 79 16.84 -27.50 -8.12
C GLU A 79 15.95 -26.26 -8.34
N ASP A 80 15.04 -26.30 -9.30
CA ASP A 80 14.22 -25.16 -9.69
C ASP A 80 12.98 -25.03 -8.78
N LEU A 81 12.97 -24.01 -7.93
CA LEU A 81 11.83 -23.66 -7.08
C LEU A 81 11.19 -22.34 -7.52
N GLN A 82 9.87 -22.35 -7.74
CA GLN A 82 9.13 -21.14 -8.10
C GLN A 82 9.13 -20.16 -6.91
N ALA A 83 9.80 -19.03 -7.05
CA ALA A 83 9.91 -18.01 -5.99
C ALA A 83 9.05 -16.77 -6.29
N SER A 84 8.99 -16.37 -7.56
CA SER A 84 8.25 -15.18 -7.97
C SER A 84 6.76 -15.30 -7.67
N GLY A 85 6.17 -14.23 -7.14
CA GLY A 85 4.75 -14.15 -6.79
C GLY A 85 4.39 -14.81 -5.46
N LYS A 86 5.38 -15.28 -4.68
CA LYS A 86 5.17 -15.83 -3.34
C LYS A 86 5.62 -14.85 -2.27
N THR A 87 4.98 -14.92 -1.12
CA THR A 87 5.49 -14.24 0.08
C THR A 87 6.71 -14.99 0.63
N PRO A 88 7.59 -14.32 1.40
CA PRO A 88 8.73 -14.98 2.04
C PRO A 88 8.31 -16.20 2.88
N THR A 89 7.18 -16.10 3.60
CA THR A 89 6.64 -17.19 4.41
C THR A 89 6.21 -18.38 3.56
N GLN A 90 5.56 -18.13 2.42
CA GLN A 90 5.09 -19.20 1.54
C GLN A 90 6.25 -19.88 0.83
N LEU A 91 7.24 -19.10 0.39
CA LEU A 91 8.48 -19.60 -0.16
C LEU A 91 9.24 -20.49 0.85
N ALA A 92 9.29 -20.08 2.13
CA ALA A 92 9.93 -20.89 3.18
C ALA A 92 9.27 -22.27 3.35
N ARG A 93 7.93 -22.37 3.25
CA ARG A 93 7.22 -23.65 3.34
C ARG A 93 7.52 -24.57 2.17
N ASP A 94 7.67 -24.01 0.97
CA ASP A 94 8.05 -24.79 -0.20
C ASP A 94 9.48 -25.30 -0.10
N ILE A 95 10.40 -24.47 0.42
CA ILE A 95 11.79 -24.87 0.69
C ILE A 95 11.85 -25.97 1.76
N GLU A 96 11.11 -25.82 2.86
CA GLU A 96 11.00 -26.83 3.91
C GLU A 96 10.55 -28.19 3.35
N LYS A 97 9.50 -28.17 2.51
CA LYS A 97 8.98 -29.39 1.86
C LYS A 97 9.99 -30.02 0.90
N ALA A 98 10.74 -29.21 0.15
CA ALA A 98 11.74 -29.70 -0.78
C ALA A 98 12.98 -30.28 -0.07
N LEU A 99 13.44 -29.62 1.01
CA LEU A 99 14.56 -30.06 1.82
C LEU A 99 14.25 -31.30 2.67
N GLY A 100 13.01 -31.48 3.11
CA GLY A 100 12.60 -32.65 3.92
C GLY A 100 12.76 -34.01 3.24
N LYS A 101 13.12 -34.05 1.95
CA LYS A 101 13.52 -35.29 1.26
C LYS A 101 14.97 -35.69 1.57
N TYR A 102 15.81 -34.74 1.98
CA TYR A 102 17.26 -34.91 2.10
C TYR A 102 17.77 -34.79 3.54
N ILE A 103 17.08 -34.02 4.38
CA ILE A 103 17.40 -33.77 5.79
C ILE A 103 16.15 -33.94 6.66
#